data_AF-A9WV55-F1
#
_entry.id   AF-A9WV55-F1
#
_cell.length_a   1.000
_cell.length_b   1.000
_cell.length_c   1.000
_cell.angle_alpha   90.00
_cell.angle_beta   90.00
_cell.angle_gamma   90.00
#
_symmetry.space_group_name_H-M   'P 1'
#
loop_
_entity.id
_entity.type
_entity.pdbx_description
1 polymer ?
#
loop_
_entity_poly.entity_id
_entity_poly.type
_entity_poly.pdbx_seq_one_letter_code
_entity_poly.pdbx_strand_id
1 'polypeptide(L)'
;MRQGANTLHWWPAEADFKLTQGWFAHPNDQPLSGNQLLQKYEETVGRNAVFLMNVPPTTDGSISAASIQALKDFKIARDKAYGTDLASAGRTTTTESAVNIDLGSAKSVKRISLSEDVLNYGQSAEKVSVEAKVDGSWQSIAEAGAIGQMRILVLPTAVTAQEFRITVKESRAPVHFAGISLWSNLT
;
A
#
# COMPACT_ATOMS: atom_id res chain seq x y z
N MET A 1 2.71 -4.68 26.20
CA MET A 1 3.75 -3.66 25.91
C MET A 1 5.09 -4.38 25.74
N ARG A 2 5.97 -3.94 24.81
CA ARG A 2 7.35 -4.45 24.77
C ARG A 2 8.06 -4.12 26.10
N GLN A 3 8.97 -4.99 26.55
CA GLN A 3 9.76 -4.73 27.76
C GLN A 3 10.45 -3.35 27.67
N GLY A 4 10.23 -2.50 28.68
CA GLY A 4 10.83 -1.17 28.79
C GLY A 4 9.92 0.02 28.43
N ALA A 5 8.75 -0.20 27.81
CA ALA A 5 7.78 0.88 27.58
C ALA A 5 6.90 1.09 28.82
N ASN A 6 6.93 2.30 29.38
CA ASN A 6 6.13 2.72 30.54
C ASN A 6 4.80 3.39 30.13
N THR A 7 4.74 3.94 28.92
CA THR A 7 3.56 4.59 28.32
C THR A 7 3.50 4.33 26.82
N LEU A 8 2.32 4.56 26.22
CA LEU A 8 2.13 4.50 24.78
C LEU A 8 2.58 5.83 24.14
N HIS A 9 3.44 5.76 23.14
CA HIS A 9 3.86 6.92 22.33
C HIS A 9 3.50 6.68 20.86
N TRP A 10 3.09 7.74 20.17
CA TRP A 10 2.95 7.72 18.71
C TRP A 10 4.32 7.97 18.07
N TRP A 11 4.97 6.91 17.61
CA TRP A 11 6.28 6.95 16.97
C TRP A 11 6.20 6.22 15.62
N PRO A 12 5.75 6.91 14.55
CA PRO A 12 5.53 6.27 13.25
C PRO A 12 6.85 5.79 12.66
N ALA A 13 6.77 4.73 11.84
CA ALA A 13 7.94 4.16 11.20
C ALA A 13 8.38 5.01 10.00
N GLU A 14 9.69 5.16 9.84
CA GLU A 14 10.34 5.60 8.61
C GLU A 14 11.17 4.45 8.07
N ALA A 15 11.10 4.22 6.76
CA ALA A 15 11.89 3.23 6.06
C ALA A 15 12.85 3.94 5.11
N ASP A 16 14.12 3.98 5.50
CA ASP A 16 15.20 4.56 4.73
C ASP A 16 15.87 3.51 3.83
N PHE A 17 16.22 3.89 2.61
CA PHE A 17 17.03 3.05 1.74
C PHE A 17 17.71 3.85 0.63
N LYS A 18 18.63 3.18 -0.04
CA LYS A 18 19.47 3.73 -1.11
C LYS A 18 18.88 3.41 -2.47
N LEU A 19 18.84 4.39 -3.38
CA LEU A 19 18.54 4.14 -4.79
C LEU A 19 19.64 3.29 -5.45
N THR A 20 20.91 3.50 -5.07
CA THR A 20 22.08 2.79 -5.59
C THR A 20 22.70 1.89 -4.51
N GLN A 21 23.87 1.34 -4.77
CA GLN A 21 24.60 0.44 -3.87
C GLN A 21 24.97 1.15 -2.55
N GLY A 22 25.35 2.43 -2.64
CA GLY A 22 25.85 3.28 -1.55
C GLY A 22 24.93 4.46 -1.20
N TRP A 23 25.26 5.14 -0.10
CA TRP A 23 24.61 6.41 0.27
C TRP A 23 25.19 7.59 -0.52
N PHE A 24 26.44 7.47 -0.97
CA PHE A 24 27.16 8.46 -1.77
C PHE A 24 27.40 7.91 -3.18
N ALA A 25 27.63 8.80 -4.14
CA ALA A 25 27.81 8.42 -5.53
C ALA A 25 29.15 7.71 -5.77
N HIS A 26 29.11 6.63 -6.54
CA HIS A 26 30.28 5.96 -7.09
C HIS A 26 30.21 5.88 -8.62
N PRO A 27 31.35 5.86 -9.35
CA PRO A 27 31.37 5.85 -10.81
C PRO A 27 30.59 4.70 -11.48
N ASN A 28 30.47 3.56 -10.79
CA ASN A 28 29.82 2.35 -11.30
C ASN A 28 28.44 2.10 -10.67
N ASP A 29 27.85 3.09 -10.01
CA ASP A 29 26.54 2.96 -9.37
C ASP A 29 25.47 2.56 -10.39
N GLN A 30 24.60 1.64 -9.96
CA GLN A 30 23.43 1.22 -10.71
C GLN A 30 22.20 1.43 -9.83
N PRO A 31 21.24 2.25 -10.26
CA PRO A 31 20.03 2.46 -9.49
C PRO A 31 19.13 1.22 -9.53
N LEU A 32 18.30 1.06 -8.51
CA LEU A 32 17.17 0.13 -8.53
C LEU A 32 16.26 0.44 -9.72
N SER A 33 15.72 -0.60 -10.35
CA SER A 33 14.70 -0.45 -11.40
C SER A 33 13.39 0.10 -10.86
N GLY A 34 12.56 0.69 -11.75
CA GLY A 34 11.23 1.18 -11.38
C GLY A 34 10.33 0.14 -10.70
N ASN A 35 10.41 -1.14 -11.11
CA ASN A 35 9.65 -2.23 -10.49
C ASN A 35 10.17 -2.59 -9.09
N GLN A 36 11.50 -2.57 -8.88
CA GLN A 36 12.07 -2.76 -7.53
C GLN A 36 11.68 -1.60 -6.60
N LEU A 37 11.60 -0.38 -7.12
CA LEU A 37 11.12 0.78 -6.37
C LEU A 37 9.62 0.69 -6.05
N LEU A 38 8.80 0.19 -6.98
CA LEU A 38 7.39 -0.10 -6.73
C LEU A 38 7.22 -1.15 -5.64
N GLN A 39 8.00 -2.24 -5.68
CA GLN A 39 7.99 -3.24 -4.61
C GLN A 39 8.36 -2.62 -3.27
N LYS A 40 9.42 -1.79 -3.21
CA LYS A 40 9.78 -1.08 -1.98
C LYS A 40 8.66 -0.18 -1.48
N TYR A 41 7.95 0.51 -2.36
CA TYR A 41 6.80 1.35 -1.99
C TYR A 41 5.69 0.52 -1.35
N GLU A 42 5.35 -0.63 -1.94
CA GLU A 42 4.36 -1.58 -1.40
C GLU A 42 4.81 -2.20 -0.06
N GLU A 43 6.12 -2.35 0.15
CA GLU A 43 6.71 -2.91 1.36
C GLU A 43 7.01 -1.88 2.46
N THR A 44 6.79 -0.58 2.21
CA THR A 44 7.02 0.51 3.17
C THR A 44 5.79 1.39 3.34
N VAL A 45 5.44 2.24 2.36
CA VAL A 45 4.17 3.00 2.34
C VAL A 45 2.98 2.07 2.47
N GLY A 46 3.01 0.96 1.72
CA GLY A 46 2.00 -0.10 1.84
C GLY A 46 2.03 -0.89 3.14
N ARG A 47 2.91 -0.54 4.09
CA ARG A 47 3.03 -1.15 5.42
C ARG A 47 3.12 -0.10 6.53
N ASN A 48 2.44 1.04 6.36
CA ASN A 48 2.33 2.09 7.36
C ASN A 48 3.68 2.73 7.77
N ALA A 49 4.58 2.92 6.82
CA ALA A 49 5.86 3.61 7.03
C ALA A 49 6.10 4.72 6.00
N VAL A 50 6.84 5.75 6.41
CA VAL A 50 7.34 6.79 5.50
C VAL A 50 8.40 6.20 4.56
N PHE A 51 8.38 6.60 3.30
CA PHE A 51 9.33 6.17 2.27
C PHE A 51 10.43 7.22 2.13
N LEU A 52 11.60 6.96 2.70
CA LEU A 52 12.77 7.83 2.60
C LEU A 52 13.81 7.20 1.67
N MET A 53 13.86 7.69 0.43
CA MET A 53 14.80 7.19 -0.58
C MET A 53 15.93 8.17 -0.81
N ASN A 54 17.17 7.73 -0.57
CA ASN A 54 18.37 8.49 -0.90
C ASN A 54 18.70 8.40 -2.39
N VAL A 55 18.96 9.57 -2.98
CA VAL A 55 19.41 9.72 -4.38
C VAL A 55 20.69 10.57 -4.35
N PRO A 56 21.89 9.95 -4.46
CA PRO A 56 23.13 10.69 -4.28
C PRO A 56 23.45 11.56 -5.50
N PRO A 57 23.82 12.84 -5.31
CA PRO A 57 24.42 13.63 -6.37
C PRO A 57 25.83 13.12 -6.72
N THR A 58 26.19 13.21 -7.99
CA THR A 58 27.53 12.90 -8.50
C THR A 58 28.53 14.00 -8.11
N THR A 59 29.82 13.78 -8.39
CA THR A 59 30.91 14.70 -8.02
C THR A 59 30.86 16.06 -8.73
N ASP A 60 30.06 16.18 -9.78
CA ASP A 60 29.76 17.44 -10.48
C ASP A 60 28.54 18.18 -9.87
N GLY A 61 27.94 17.64 -8.80
CA GLY A 61 26.78 18.21 -8.11
C GLY A 61 25.43 17.91 -8.80
N SER A 62 25.39 17.09 -9.84
CA SER A 62 24.16 16.71 -10.55
C SER A 62 23.61 15.35 -10.09
N ILE A 63 22.38 14.99 -10.47
CA ILE A 63 21.88 13.61 -10.31
C ILE A 63 22.20 12.85 -11.60
N SER A 64 22.76 11.64 -11.48
CA SER A 64 23.14 10.86 -12.66
C SER A 64 21.93 10.58 -13.57
N ALA A 65 22.17 10.57 -14.89
CA ALA A 65 21.11 10.32 -15.87
C ALA A 65 20.40 8.97 -15.64
N ALA A 66 21.14 7.94 -15.22
CA ALA A 66 20.59 6.64 -14.85
C ALA A 66 19.63 6.73 -13.64
N SER A 67 20.00 7.49 -12.60
CA SER A 67 19.13 7.70 -11.44
C SER A 67 17.87 8.47 -11.82
N ILE A 68 17.99 9.51 -12.64
CA ILE A 68 16.83 10.25 -13.17
C ILE A 68 15.90 9.31 -13.94
N GLN A 69 16.44 8.42 -14.78
CA GLN A 69 15.63 7.45 -15.52
C GLN A 69 14.93 6.47 -14.57
N ALA A 70 15.62 5.93 -13.56
CA ALA A 70 15.02 5.05 -12.56
C ALA A 70 13.85 5.71 -11.81
N LEU A 71 13.96 7.00 -11.46
CA LEU A 71 12.88 7.76 -10.83
C LEU A 71 11.67 7.94 -11.77
N LYS A 72 11.91 8.19 -13.06
CA LYS A 72 10.85 8.25 -14.08
C LYS A 72 10.18 6.90 -14.25
N ASP A 73 10.95 5.82 -14.33
CA ASP A 73 10.43 4.46 -14.44
C ASP A 73 9.63 4.06 -13.21
N PHE A 74 10.04 4.48 -12.02
CA PHE A 74 9.27 4.30 -10.80
C PHE A 74 7.93 5.06 -10.85
N LYS A 75 7.93 6.31 -11.32
CA LYS A 75 6.68 7.05 -11.55
C LYS A 75 5.76 6.30 -12.51
N ILE A 76 6.29 5.84 -13.65
CA ILE A 76 5.51 5.06 -14.62
C ILE A 76 4.94 3.80 -13.97
N ALA A 77 5.75 3.05 -13.22
CA ALA A 77 5.31 1.84 -12.54
C ALA A 77 4.22 2.12 -11.51
N ARG A 78 4.34 3.20 -10.73
CA ARG A 78 3.30 3.63 -9.78
C ARG A 78 2.03 4.11 -10.46
N ASP A 79 2.13 4.91 -11.52
CA ASP A 79 0.98 5.40 -12.26
C ASP A 79 0.21 4.24 -12.89
N LYS A 80 0.89 3.21 -13.39
CA LYS A 80 0.26 1.96 -13.86
C LYS A 80 -0.37 1.14 -12.74
N ALA A 81 0.25 1.12 -11.56
CA ALA A 81 -0.24 0.34 -10.42
C ALA A 81 -1.45 0.98 -9.72
N TYR A 82 -1.52 2.30 -9.70
CA TYR A 82 -2.45 3.08 -8.86
C TYR A 82 -3.14 4.22 -9.63
N GLY A 83 -3.24 4.11 -10.96
CA GLY A 83 -3.78 5.19 -11.80
C GLY A 83 -5.28 5.37 -11.70
N THR A 84 -6.04 4.27 -11.67
CA THR A 84 -7.51 4.30 -11.60
C THR A 84 -7.99 3.44 -10.43
N ASP A 85 -8.59 4.07 -9.43
CA ASP A 85 -9.25 3.36 -8.34
C ASP A 85 -10.59 2.81 -8.83
N LEU A 86 -10.70 1.49 -8.92
CA LEU A 86 -11.91 0.82 -9.36
C LEU A 86 -13.07 1.01 -8.39
N ALA A 87 -12.77 1.19 -7.09
CA ALA A 87 -13.78 1.39 -6.05
C ALA A 87 -14.41 2.79 -6.11
N SER A 88 -13.71 3.79 -6.67
CA SER A 88 -14.20 5.17 -6.78
C SER A 88 -15.48 5.32 -7.62
N ALA A 89 -15.69 4.42 -8.59
CA ALA A 89 -16.89 4.35 -9.41
C ALA A 89 -17.91 3.30 -8.89
N GLY A 90 -17.56 2.58 -7.83
CA GLY A 90 -18.40 1.53 -7.25
C GLY A 90 -19.37 2.06 -6.20
N ARG A 91 -20.34 1.23 -5.82
CA ARG A 91 -21.21 1.50 -4.68
C ARG A 91 -20.63 0.87 -3.43
N THR A 92 -20.46 1.69 -2.39
CA THR A 92 -20.00 1.22 -1.07
C THR A 92 -21.15 1.19 -0.07
N THR A 93 -21.22 0.13 0.73
CA THR A 93 -22.14 0.05 1.88
C THR A 93 -21.37 -0.43 3.11
N THR A 94 -21.63 0.22 4.25
CA THR A 94 -20.93 -0.06 5.50
C THR A 94 -21.89 -0.69 6.51
N THR A 95 -21.44 -1.75 7.16
CA THR A 95 -22.07 -2.34 8.34
C THR A 95 -21.18 -2.09 9.56
N GLU A 96 -21.57 -2.59 10.72
CA GLU A 96 -20.78 -2.45 11.95
C GLU A 96 -19.36 -3.03 11.83
N SER A 97 -19.18 -4.13 11.09
CA SER A 97 -17.91 -4.86 11.00
C SER A 97 -17.32 -4.96 9.60
N ALA A 98 -18.02 -4.48 8.57
CA ALA A 98 -17.58 -4.64 7.19
C ALA A 98 -17.90 -3.46 6.28
N VAL A 99 -17.06 -3.28 5.28
CA VAL A 99 -17.32 -2.41 4.12
C VAL A 99 -17.47 -3.31 2.89
N ASN A 100 -18.64 -3.24 2.25
CA ASN A 100 -18.93 -3.96 1.01
C ASN A 100 -18.83 -2.99 -0.16
N ILE A 101 -18.16 -3.43 -1.23
CA ILE A 101 -17.92 -2.66 -2.45
C ILE A 101 -18.49 -3.45 -3.62
N ASP A 102 -19.41 -2.85 -4.36
CA ASP A 102 -19.93 -3.35 -5.63
C ASP A 102 -19.38 -2.49 -6.77
N LEU A 103 -18.56 -3.08 -7.63
CA LEU A 103 -17.93 -2.41 -8.76
C LEU A 103 -18.86 -2.19 -9.96
N GLY A 104 -20.11 -2.66 -9.89
CA GLY A 104 -21.14 -2.61 -10.94
C GLY A 104 -20.98 -3.66 -12.04
N SER A 105 -19.76 -4.17 -12.24
CA SER A 105 -19.44 -5.29 -13.12
C SER A 105 -18.17 -5.98 -12.64
N ALA A 106 -17.92 -7.20 -13.12
CA ALA A 106 -16.71 -7.92 -12.77
C ALA A 106 -15.45 -7.22 -13.31
N LYS A 107 -14.49 -6.92 -12.42
CA LYS A 107 -13.21 -6.30 -12.76
C LYS A 107 -12.06 -7.09 -12.15
N SER A 108 -10.92 -7.09 -12.82
CA SER A 108 -9.70 -7.74 -12.32
C SER A 108 -8.97 -6.82 -11.34
N VAL A 109 -8.79 -7.28 -10.10
CA VAL A 109 -8.12 -6.56 -9.00
C VAL A 109 -6.82 -7.28 -8.66
N LYS A 110 -5.71 -6.54 -8.57
CA LYS A 110 -4.39 -7.04 -8.17
C LYS A 110 -3.91 -6.45 -6.85
N ARG A 111 -4.36 -5.24 -6.49
CA ARG A 111 -3.97 -4.55 -5.26
C ARG A 111 -5.17 -3.99 -4.53
N ILE A 112 -5.12 -4.01 -3.21
CA ILE A 112 -6.11 -3.37 -2.34
C ILE A 112 -5.37 -2.42 -1.40
N SER A 113 -5.81 -1.17 -1.32
CA SER A 113 -5.29 -0.19 -0.36
C SER A 113 -6.33 0.06 0.72
N LEU A 114 -5.92 0.00 1.98
CA LEU A 114 -6.73 0.31 3.16
C LEU A 114 -6.04 1.41 3.95
N SER A 115 -6.79 2.39 4.46
CA SER A 115 -6.26 3.47 5.31
C SER A 115 -7.23 3.76 6.45
N GLU A 116 -6.71 3.96 7.66
CA GLU A 116 -7.44 4.47 8.82
C GLU A 116 -7.32 6.00 8.90
N ASP A 117 -8.31 6.67 9.50
CA ASP A 117 -8.23 8.09 9.87
C ASP A 117 -7.41 8.24 11.16
N VAL A 118 -6.10 8.05 11.00
CA VAL A 118 -5.15 8.02 12.11
C VAL A 118 -4.97 9.36 12.82
N LEU A 119 -5.26 10.48 12.14
CA LEU A 119 -5.12 11.81 12.73
C LEU A 119 -6.18 12.08 13.79
N ASN A 120 -7.41 11.63 13.55
CA ASN A 120 -8.53 11.88 14.46
C ASN A 120 -8.79 10.71 15.43
N TYR A 121 -8.50 9.47 15.01
CA TYR A 121 -8.90 8.27 15.75
C TYR A 121 -7.75 7.31 16.06
N GLY A 122 -6.53 7.61 15.61
CA GLY A 122 -5.38 6.75 15.79
C GLY A 122 -5.47 5.44 14.99
N GLN A 123 -4.70 4.44 15.43
CA GLN A 123 -4.61 3.14 14.77
C GLN A 123 -5.31 2.08 15.62
N SER A 124 -6.34 1.45 15.06
CA SER A 124 -7.27 0.59 15.81
C SER A 124 -7.35 -0.84 15.28
N ALA A 125 -7.24 -1.04 13.97
CA ALA A 125 -7.34 -2.37 13.37
C ALA A 125 -6.20 -3.30 13.82
N GLU A 126 -6.54 -4.54 14.22
CA GLU A 126 -5.59 -5.60 14.58
C GLU A 126 -5.62 -6.76 13.60
N LYS A 127 -6.79 -7.08 13.05
CA LYS A 127 -6.97 -8.09 12.00
C LYS A 127 -8.10 -7.72 11.06
N VAL A 128 -7.82 -7.75 9.76
CA VAL A 128 -8.77 -7.45 8.69
C VAL A 128 -8.69 -8.52 7.61
N SER A 129 -9.82 -9.02 7.14
CA SER A 129 -9.90 -9.90 5.97
C SER A 129 -10.46 -9.14 4.77
N VAL A 130 -9.95 -9.47 3.58
CA VAL A 130 -10.50 -9.02 2.31
C VAL A 130 -11.03 -10.25 1.58
N GLU A 131 -12.29 -10.17 1.19
CA GLU A 131 -13.02 -11.23 0.50
C GLU A 131 -13.51 -10.70 -0.85
N ALA A 132 -13.58 -11.59 -1.84
CA ALA A 132 -14.22 -11.32 -3.12
C ALA A 132 -15.29 -12.38 -3.39
N LYS A 133 -16.38 -12.00 -4.04
CA LYS A 133 -17.41 -12.95 -4.42
C LYS A 133 -17.10 -13.52 -5.80
N VAL A 134 -16.61 -14.76 -5.81
CA VAL A 134 -16.21 -15.51 -7.01
C VAL A 134 -17.16 -16.68 -7.17
N ASP A 135 -17.74 -16.85 -8.35
CA ASP A 135 -18.72 -17.90 -8.66
C ASP A 135 -19.88 -17.97 -7.65
N GLY A 136 -20.37 -16.79 -7.25
CA GLY A 136 -21.47 -16.64 -6.30
C GLY A 136 -21.10 -16.84 -4.83
N SER A 137 -19.86 -17.22 -4.52
CA SER A 137 -19.40 -17.52 -3.16
C SER A 137 -18.34 -16.53 -2.69
N TRP A 138 -18.40 -16.13 -1.41
CA TRP A 138 -17.36 -15.31 -0.79
C TRP A 138 -16.10 -16.14 -0.56
N GLN A 139 -14.98 -15.68 -1.10
CA GLN A 139 -13.67 -16.29 -0.92
C GLN A 139 -12.72 -15.28 -0.28
N SER A 140 -11.97 -15.70 0.74
CA SER A 140 -10.90 -14.89 1.32
C SER A 140 -9.76 -14.77 0.30
N ILE A 141 -9.36 -13.53 -0.02
CA ILE A 141 -8.32 -13.25 -1.01
C ILE A 141 -7.07 -12.62 -0.41
N ALA A 142 -7.21 -11.99 0.77
CA ALA A 142 -6.08 -11.43 1.52
C ALA A 142 -6.44 -11.19 2.98
N GLU A 143 -5.42 -11.07 3.82
CA GLU A 143 -5.54 -10.63 5.20
C GLU A 143 -4.50 -9.53 5.51
N ALA A 144 -4.85 -8.65 6.43
CA ALA A 144 -3.94 -7.68 7.03
C ALA A 144 -4.04 -7.75 8.55
N GLY A 145 -2.94 -7.44 9.23
CA GLY A 145 -2.99 -7.08 10.64
C GLY A 145 -3.37 -5.60 10.77
N ALA A 146 -2.49 -4.84 11.43
CA ALA A 146 -2.49 -3.39 11.45
C ALA A 146 -2.65 -2.75 10.05
N ILE A 147 -3.45 -1.67 9.99
CA ILE A 147 -3.60 -0.83 8.80
C ILE A 147 -2.85 0.50 8.97
N GLY A 148 -3.24 1.32 9.94
CA GLY A 148 -2.68 2.65 10.17
C GLY A 148 -2.91 3.60 9.00
N GLN A 149 -1.92 4.43 8.68
CA GLN A 149 -2.01 5.42 7.60
C GLN A 149 -2.26 4.78 6.23
N MET A 150 -1.60 3.65 5.94
CA MET A 150 -1.81 2.92 4.69
C MET A 150 -1.32 1.47 4.77
N ARG A 151 -2.16 0.56 4.29
CA ARG A 151 -1.84 -0.85 4.05
C ARG A 151 -2.16 -1.19 2.60
N ILE A 152 -1.18 -1.70 1.86
CA ILE A 152 -1.36 -2.20 0.50
C ILE A 152 -1.20 -3.71 0.50
N LEU A 153 -2.23 -4.41 0.04
CA LEU A 153 -2.24 -5.85 -0.15
C LEU A 153 -2.07 -6.13 -1.64
N VAL A 154 -0.91 -6.66 -2.03
CA VAL A 154 -0.65 -7.12 -3.40
C VAL A 154 -1.02 -8.59 -3.46
N LEU A 155 -2.04 -8.93 -4.25
CA LEU A 155 -2.50 -10.32 -4.37
C LEU A 155 -1.48 -11.15 -5.16
N PRO A 156 -1.21 -12.42 -4.80
CA PRO A 156 -0.33 -13.29 -5.59
C PRO A 156 -0.79 -13.43 -7.04
N THR A 157 -2.10 -13.56 -7.24
CA THR A 157 -2.77 -13.59 -8.54
C THR A 157 -3.89 -12.56 -8.53
N ALA A 158 -4.15 -11.90 -9.67
CA ALA A 158 -5.28 -10.98 -9.76
C ALA A 158 -6.59 -11.76 -9.63
N VAL A 159 -7.55 -11.19 -8.91
CA VAL A 159 -8.88 -11.76 -8.69
C VAL A 159 -9.89 -10.96 -9.49
N THR A 160 -10.69 -11.64 -10.30
CA THR A 160 -11.79 -11.02 -11.06
C THR A 160 -13.10 -11.22 -10.32
N ALA A 161 -13.70 -10.14 -9.85
CA ALA A 161 -14.99 -10.15 -9.17
C ALA A 161 -15.69 -8.79 -9.32
N GLN A 162 -16.99 -8.76 -9.05
CA GLN A 162 -17.77 -7.52 -8.97
C GLN A 162 -17.88 -7.04 -7.52
N GLU A 163 -18.12 -7.95 -6.59
CA GLU A 163 -18.37 -7.65 -5.19
C GLU A 163 -17.14 -8.00 -4.36
N PHE A 164 -16.71 -7.06 -3.53
CA PHE A 164 -15.62 -7.18 -2.57
C PHE A 164 -16.10 -6.80 -1.17
N ARG A 165 -15.48 -7.38 -0.15
CA ARG A 165 -15.80 -7.12 1.25
C ARG A 165 -14.54 -7.01 2.08
N ILE A 166 -14.44 -5.95 2.85
CA ILE A 166 -13.38 -5.74 3.83
C ILE A 166 -14.04 -5.91 5.20
N THR A 167 -13.62 -6.91 5.97
CA THR A 167 -14.19 -7.21 7.29
C THR A 167 -13.15 -7.00 8.38
N VAL A 168 -13.44 -6.13 9.35
CA VAL A 168 -12.64 -5.97 10.57
C VAL A 168 -12.96 -7.15 11.49
N LYS A 169 -11.96 -7.98 11.76
CA LYS A 169 -12.09 -9.18 12.61
C LYS A 169 -11.72 -8.89 14.06
N GLU A 170 -10.69 -8.08 14.26
CA GLU A 170 -10.18 -7.70 15.59
C GLU A 170 -9.74 -6.23 15.55
N SER A 171 -10.09 -5.47 16.58
CA SER A 171 -9.67 -4.08 16.74
C SER A 171 -9.66 -3.65 18.22
N ARG A 172 -8.86 -2.62 18.53
CA ARG A 172 -8.74 -2.03 19.87
C ARG A 172 -9.84 -1.02 20.19
N ALA A 173 -10.46 -0.47 19.16
CA ALA A 173 -11.51 0.52 19.16
C ALA A 173 -12.27 0.45 17.83
N PRO A 174 -13.38 1.19 17.64
CA PRO A 174 -14.01 1.31 16.32
C PRO A 174 -12.99 1.71 15.25
N VAL A 175 -13.01 1.02 14.11
CA VAL A 175 -12.11 1.31 12.99
C VAL A 175 -12.75 2.38 12.10
N HIS A 176 -12.06 3.51 11.97
CA HIS A 176 -12.47 4.61 11.11
C HIS A 176 -11.66 4.55 9.82
N PHE A 177 -12.22 3.96 8.76
CA PHE A 177 -11.56 3.94 7.45
C PHE A 177 -11.53 5.35 6.85
N ALA A 178 -10.35 5.83 6.46
CA ALA A 178 -10.16 7.04 5.66
C ALA A 178 -10.21 6.75 4.16
N GLY A 179 -9.88 5.52 3.74
CA GLY A 179 -9.89 5.14 2.34
C GLY A 179 -9.82 3.63 2.14
N ILE A 180 -10.56 3.15 1.14
CA ILE A 180 -10.47 1.78 0.62
C ILE A 180 -10.47 1.89 -0.90
N SER A 181 -9.41 1.37 -1.53
CA SER A 181 -9.23 1.43 -2.99
C SER A 181 -8.89 0.07 -3.55
N LEU A 182 -9.36 -0.20 -4.78
CA LEU A 182 -9.12 -1.43 -5.50
C LEU A 182 -8.44 -1.12 -6.83
N TRP A 183 -7.30 -1.74 -7.10
CA TRP A 183 -6.48 -1.42 -8.28
C TRP A 183 -6.31 -2.63 -9.17
N SER A 184 -6.33 -2.39 -10.49
CA SER A 184 -6.15 -3.43 -11.50
C SER A 184 -4.70 -3.92 -11.59
N ASN A 185 -4.46 -4.83 -12.54
CA ASN A 185 -3.12 -5.20 -12.94
C ASN A 185 -2.39 -4.01 -13.60
N LEU A 186 -1.07 -4.09 -13.69
CA LEU A 186 -0.26 -3.10 -14.42
C LEU A 186 -0.65 -3.13 -15.91
N THR A 187 -1.30 -2.08 -16.40
CA THR A 187 -1.56 -1.85 -17.83
C THR A 187 -0.65 -0.74 -18.33
#